data_AF-A0A9N9DUT2-F1
#
_entry.id   AF-A0A9N9DUT2-F1
#
_cell.length_a   1.000
_cell.length_b   1.000
_cell.length_c   1.000
_cell.angle_alpha   90.00
_cell.angle_beta   90.00
_cell.angle_gamma   90.00
#
_symmetry.space_group_name_H-M   'P 1'
#
loop_
_entity.id
_entity.type
_entity.pdbx_description
1 polymer ?
#
loop_
_entity_poly.entity_id
_entity_poly.type
_entity_poly.pdbx_seq_one_letter_code
_entity_poly.pdbx_strand_id
1 'polypeptide(L)'
;MVSRLAEEVKEFNSNGKGNALMQLYIASTNTNPEQLLVLVIVTNLIKHCHALQQAGKLVYIDSIAGLNIFNTPMTILSTSTSISSLSLAIILTSDKMTNTFTKALDMLTYVMPISVFNEHEPVIRSKIFMTDNCKVKRTALHNI
;
A
#
# COMPACT_ATOMS: atom_id res chain seq x y z
N MET A 1 -18.90 3.63 -10.62
CA MET A 1 -17.42 3.70 -10.59
C MET A 1 -16.83 2.67 -9.64
N VAL A 2 -17.20 2.69 -8.36
CA VAL A 2 -16.74 1.71 -7.35
C VAL A 2 -17.09 0.26 -7.72
N SER A 3 -18.31 -0.01 -8.20
CA SER A 3 -18.74 -1.35 -8.63
C SER A 3 -17.82 -1.93 -9.71
N ARG A 4 -17.56 -1.15 -10.75
CA ARG A 4 -16.61 -1.52 -11.81
C ARG A 4 -15.20 -1.74 -11.26
N LEU A 5 -14.70 -0.89 -10.38
CA LEU A 5 -13.38 -1.08 -9.76
C LEU A 5 -13.29 -2.40 -8.96
N ALA A 6 -14.36 -2.77 -8.26
CA ALA A 6 -14.41 -4.04 -7.54
C ALA A 6 -14.40 -5.26 -8.48
N GLU A 7 -15.04 -5.16 -9.65
CA GLU A 7 -14.96 -6.19 -10.69
C GLU A 7 -13.54 -6.32 -11.25
N GLU A 8 -12.88 -5.19 -11.55
CA GLU A 8 -11.50 -5.15 -12.03
C GLU A 8 -10.52 -5.76 -11.01
N VAL A 9 -10.72 -5.52 -9.70
CA VAL A 9 -9.92 -6.13 -8.63
C VAL A 9 -10.14 -7.65 -8.57
N LYS A 10 -11.38 -8.11 -8.70
CA LYS A 10 -11.67 -9.56 -8.76
C LYS A 10 -11.04 -10.21 -9.98
N GLU A 11 -11.13 -9.57 -11.14
CA GLU A 11 -10.52 -10.07 -12.38
C GLU A 11 -9.00 -10.09 -12.28
N PHE A 12 -8.39 -9.05 -11.72
CA PHE A 12 -6.94 -8.96 -11.49
C PHE A 12 -6.43 -10.13 -10.64
N ASN A 13 -7.13 -10.44 -9.54
CA ASN A 13 -6.81 -11.56 -8.66
C ASN A 13 -7.01 -12.91 -9.36
N SER A 14 -8.10 -13.07 -10.11
CA SER A 14 -8.44 -14.34 -10.78
C SER A 14 -7.49 -14.66 -11.94
N ASN A 15 -6.99 -13.64 -12.63
CA ASN A 15 -6.02 -13.79 -13.72
C ASN A 15 -4.59 -14.07 -13.21
N GLY A 16 -4.39 -14.19 -11.90
CA GLY A 16 -3.09 -14.46 -11.31
C GLY A 16 -2.05 -13.37 -11.56
N LYS A 17 -2.46 -12.12 -11.84
CA LYS A 17 -1.54 -10.99 -12.11
C LYS A 17 -0.83 -10.48 -10.84
N GLY A 18 -1.33 -10.88 -9.68
CA GLY A 18 -0.89 -10.43 -8.37
C GLY A 18 -1.98 -10.67 -7.34
N ASN A 19 -1.85 -9.96 -6.22
CA ASN A 19 -2.90 -9.85 -5.22
C ASN A 19 -3.29 -8.37 -5.11
N ALA A 20 -4.59 -8.10 -5.03
CA ALA A 20 -5.13 -6.79 -4.74
C ALA A 20 -6.29 -6.92 -3.76
N LEU A 21 -6.40 -5.97 -2.83
CA LEU A 21 -7.49 -5.92 -1.87
C LEU A 21 -8.09 -4.52 -1.85
N MET A 22 -9.41 -4.47 -2.00
CA MET A 22 -10.19 -3.25 -2.01
C MET A 22 -11.19 -3.29 -0.86
N GLN A 23 -11.29 -2.19 -0.11
CA GLN A 23 -12.28 -2.03 0.93
C GLN A 23 -12.86 -0.62 0.91
N LEU A 24 -14.18 -0.56 0.99
CA LEU A 24 -14.89 0.64 1.41
C LEU A 24 -15.14 0.57 2.91
N TYR A 25 -14.94 1.67 3.62
CA TYR A 25 -15.24 1.74 5.05
C TYR A 25 -15.72 3.14 5.45
N ILE A 26 -16.44 3.23 6.56
CA ILE A 26 -16.87 4.49 7.13
C ILE A 26 -15.92 4.83 8.28
N ALA A 27 -15.21 5.96 8.19
CA ALA A 27 -14.37 6.40 9.29
C ALA A 27 -15.22 6.84 10.48
N SER A 28 -14.84 6.39 11.67
CA SER A 28 -15.51 6.69 12.95
C SER A 28 -15.55 8.19 13.33
N THR A 29 -14.84 9.06 12.60
CA THR A 29 -14.52 10.42 13.03
C THR A 29 -15.26 11.53 12.28
N ASN A 30 -16.16 11.22 11.34
CA ASN A 30 -16.88 12.25 10.58
C ASN A 30 -18.36 12.36 10.96
N THR A 31 -18.82 13.59 11.10
CA THR A 31 -20.23 13.99 11.29
C THR A 31 -21.12 13.69 10.08
N ASN A 32 -20.52 13.42 8.91
CA ASN A 32 -21.17 12.80 7.75
C ASN A 32 -20.41 11.51 7.38
N PRO A 33 -21.06 10.34 7.32
CA PRO A 33 -20.38 9.07 7.03
C PRO A 33 -20.03 8.99 5.54
N GLU A 34 -18.98 9.68 5.11
CA GLU A 34 -18.39 9.46 3.79
C GLU A 34 -17.71 8.08 3.75
N GLN A 35 -18.04 7.29 2.73
CA GLN A 35 -17.38 6.01 2.48
C GLN A 35 -16.00 6.28 1.90
N LEU A 36 -14.97 5.90 2.65
CA LEU A 36 -13.58 6.00 2.24
C LEU A 36 -13.15 4.71 1.53
N LEU A 37 -12.37 4.87 0.49
CA LEU A 37 -11.82 3.80 -0.31
C LEU A 37 -10.35 3.56 0.05
N VAL A 38 -10.02 2.29 0.26
CA VAL A 38 -8.65 1.79 0.31
C VAL A 38 -8.50 0.69 -0.72
N LEU A 39 -7.47 0.79 -1.55
CA LEU A 39 -7.08 -0.24 -2.50
C LEU A 39 -5.57 -0.47 -2.39
N VAL A 40 -5.18 -1.71 -2.17
CA VAL A 40 -3.79 -2.14 -2.09
C VAL A 40 -3.52 -3.15 -3.19
N ILE A 41 -2.39 -2.99 -3.88
CA ILE A 41 -2.02 -3.80 -5.04
C ILE A 41 -0.57 -4.27 -4.91
N VAL A 42 -0.36 -5.57 -5.09
CA VAL A 42 0.94 -6.23 -5.18
C VAL A 42 0.92 -7.15 -6.41
N THR A 43 1.51 -6.69 -7.52
CA THR A 43 1.65 -7.51 -8.73
C THR A 43 2.65 -8.64 -8.53
N ASN A 44 2.65 -9.67 -9.38
CA ASN A 44 3.66 -10.73 -9.30
C ASN A 44 5.10 -10.20 -9.44
N LEU A 45 5.31 -9.20 -10.31
CA LEU A 45 6.62 -8.56 -10.43
C LEU A 45 7.04 -7.91 -9.11
N ILE A 46 6.11 -7.22 -8.45
CA ILE A 46 6.34 -6.61 -7.12
C ILE A 46 6.62 -7.71 -6.08
N LYS A 47 5.92 -8.85 -6.10
CA LYS A 47 6.19 -9.98 -5.19
C LYS A 47 7.63 -10.45 -5.27
N HIS A 48 8.22 -10.52 -6.46
CA HIS A 48 9.63 -10.91 -6.62
C HIS A 48 10.60 -9.87 -6.04
N CYS A 49 10.25 -8.58 -6.07
CA CYS A 49 11.08 -7.53 -5.49
C CYS A 49 11.23 -7.66 -3.97
N HIS A 50 10.26 -8.30 -3.29
CA HIS A 50 10.35 -8.58 -1.87
C HIS A 50 11.47 -9.56 -1.51
N ALA A 51 11.87 -10.45 -2.41
CA ALA A 51 12.97 -11.39 -2.17
C ALA A 51 14.37 -10.74 -2.25
N LEU A 52 14.44 -9.44 -2.57
CA LEU A 52 15.71 -8.71 -2.61
C LEU A 52 16.16 -8.37 -1.19
N GLN A 53 17.44 -8.58 -0.89
CA GLN A 53 18.04 -8.23 0.40
C GLN A 53 17.80 -6.76 0.79
N GLN A 54 17.73 -5.87 -0.20
CA GLN A 54 17.50 -4.45 0.01
C GLN A 54 16.10 -4.16 0.57
N ALA A 55 15.08 -4.93 0.18
CA ALA A 55 13.72 -4.77 0.68
C ALA A 55 13.64 -4.98 2.20
N GLY A 56 14.45 -5.89 2.74
CA GLY A 56 14.60 -6.10 4.19
C GLY A 56 15.40 -5.02 4.93
N LYS A 57 16.12 -4.14 4.23
CA LYS A 57 16.97 -3.11 4.85
C LYS A 57 16.30 -1.74 4.94
N LEU A 58 15.79 -1.24 3.81
CA LEU A 58 15.26 0.11 3.73
C LEU A 58 14.11 0.17 2.73
N VAL A 59 12.97 0.68 3.21
CA VAL A 59 11.78 0.91 2.41
C VAL A 59 11.44 2.39 2.39
N TYR A 60 11.31 2.95 1.21
CA TYR A 60 10.84 4.31 0.97
C TYR A 60 9.33 4.31 0.76
N ILE A 61 8.64 5.28 1.38
CA ILE A 61 7.21 5.48 1.25
C ILE A 61 6.98 6.89 0.73
N ASP A 62 6.58 6.98 -0.54
CA ASP A 62 6.28 8.25 -1.17
C ASP A 62 4.87 8.30 -1.75
N SER A 63 4.25 9.47 -1.71
CA SER A 63 2.89 9.67 -2.21
C SER A 63 2.90 10.65 -3.37
N ILE A 64 2.30 10.21 -4.47
CA ILE A 64 2.08 11.00 -5.66
C ILE A 64 0.62 11.47 -5.63
N ALA A 65 0.41 12.78 -5.80
CA ALA A 65 -0.90 13.39 -5.96
C ALA A 65 -1.08 13.85 -7.42
N GLY A 66 -2.33 14.07 -7.84
CA GLY A 66 -2.66 14.61 -9.17
C GLY A 66 -2.74 13.58 -10.29
N LEU A 67 -2.76 12.28 -9.97
CA LEU A 67 -2.79 11.19 -10.96
C LEU A 67 -4.16 10.97 -11.62
N ASN A 68 -5.23 11.52 -11.05
CA ASN A 68 -6.57 11.39 -11.59
C ASN A 68 -7.41 12.64 -11.34
N ILE A 69 -8.58 12.72 -11.98
CA ILE A 69 -9.53 13.84 -11.85
C ILE A 69 -10.04 14.04 -10.42
N PHE A 70 -9.92 13.02 -9.56
CA PHE A 70 -10.34 13.05 -8.16
C PHE A 70 -9.19 13.38 -7.21
N ASN A 71 -7.99 13.63 -7.74
CA ASN A 71 -6.75 13.86 -6.99
C ASN A 71 -6.49 12.80 -5.89
N THR A 72 -6.86 11.55 -6.16
CA THR A 72 -6.67 10.44 -5.23
C THR A 72 -5.18 10.20 -5.02
N PRO A 73 -4.66 10.30 -3.79
CA PRO A 73 -3.26 10.02 -3.51
C PRO A 73 -2.95 8.55 -3.81
N MET A 74 -1.90 8.34 -4.60
CA MET A 74 -1.25 7.04 -4.76
C MET A 74 0.01 7.04 -3.92
N THR A 75 0.16 6.06 -3.04
CA THR A 75 1.38 5.85 -2.27
C THR A 75 2.10 4.62 -2.77
N ILE A 76 3.40 4.74 -3.02
CA ILE A 76 4.26 3.67 -3.48
C ILE A 76 5.25 3.34 -2.37
N LEU A 77 5.29 2.06 -1.99
CA LEU A 77 6.39 1.52 -1.19
C LEU A 77 7.46 1.05 -2.17
N SER A 78 8.73 1.37 -1.89
CA SER A 78 9.84 0.97 -2.76
C SER A 78 11.11 0.66 -1.99
N THR A 79 12.01 -0.12 -2.58
CA THR A 79 13.37 -0.37 -2.09
C THR A 79 14.39 0.18 -3.06
N SER A 80 15.56 0.59 -2.57
CA SER A 80 16.69 0.92 -3.43
C SER A 80 17.30 -0.34 -4.03
N THR A 81 17.82 -0.23 -5.25
CA THR A 81 18.77 -1.13 -5.88
C THR A 81 19.99 -0.32 -6.35
N SER A 82 21.01 -0.99 -6.88
CA SER A 82 22.20 -0.31 -7.42
C SER A 82 21.92 0.57 -8.64
N ILE A 83 20.79 0.37 -9.32
CA ILE A 83 20.46 1.05 -10.58
C ILE A 83 19.27 2.02 -10.39
N SER A 84 18.29 1.65 -9.57
CA SER A 84 17.06 2.44 -9.38
C SER A 84 16.26 2.02 -8.14
N SER A 85 15.08 2.61 -7.91
CA SER A 85 14.10 2.13 -6.94
C SER A 85 13.16 1.10 -7.55
N LEU A 86 12.87 0.02 -6.82
CA LEU A 86 11.87 -0.98 -7.20
C LEU A 86 10.66 -0.93 -6.26
N SER A 87 9.46 -0.99 -6.83
CA SER A 87 8.22 -0.96 -6.05
C SER A 87 7.98 -2.27 -5.30
N LEU A 88 7.50 -2.14 -4.07
CA LEU A 88 7.14 -3.21 -3.13
C LEU A 88 5.64 -3.26 -2.86
N ALA A 89 4.91 -2.16 -3.02
CA ALA A 89 3.45 -2.12 -3.00
C ALA A 89 2.94 -0.82 -3.62
N ILE A 90 1.70 -0.85 -4.07
CA ILE A 90 0.95 0.34 -4.49
C ILE A 90 -0.29 0.44 -3.61
N ILE A 91 -0.52 1.62 -3.04
CA ILE A 91 -1.65 1.92 -2.18
C ILE A 91 -2.40 3.12 -2.78
N LEU A 92 -3.71 3.01 -2.89
CA LEU A 92 -4.61 4.08 -3.30
C LEU A 92 -5.59 4.32 -2.16
N THR A 93 -5.66 5.57 -1.69
CA THR A 93 -6.59 5.98 -0.62
C THR A 93 -7.44 7.14 -1.09
N SER A 94 -8.72 7.17 -0.75
CA SER A 94 -9.60 8.31 -1.10
C SER A 94 -9.25 9.59 -0.35
N ASP A 95 -8.57 9.49 0.79
CA ASP A 95 -8.12 10.64 1.58
C ASP A 95 -6.64 10.52 1.99
N LYS A 96 -6.18 11.48 2.80
CA LYS A 96 -4.82 11.53 3.36
C LYS A 96 -4.82 11.40 4.89
N MET A 97 -5.81 10.71 5.46
CA MET A 97 -5.96 10.62 6.92
C MET A 97 -5.19 9.43 7.49
N THR A 98 -4.73 9.55 8.75
CA THR A 98 -3.93 8.51 9.43
C THR A 98 -4.69 7.20 9.53
N ASN A 99 -5.99 7.24 9.85
CA ASN A 99 -6.79 6.03 10.00
C ASN A 99 -6.90 5.27 8.66
N THR A 100 -7.13 5.98 7.55
CA THR A 100 -7.18 5.39 6.21
C THR A 100 -5.86 4.77 5.82
N PHE A 101 -4.75 5.46 6.08
CA PHE A 101 -3.44 4.93 5.74
C PHE A 101 -3.04 3.76 6.63
N THR A 102 -3.36 3.78 7.92
CA THR A 102 -3.16 2.64 8.84
C THR A 102 -3.94 1.43 8.35
N LYS A 103 -5.22 1.63 8.00
CA LYS A 103 -6.06 0.57 7.42
C LYS A 103 -5.47 0.01 6.12
N ALA A 104 -4.87 0.86 5.29
CA ALA A 104 -4.20 0.43 4.07
C ALA A 104 -2.94 -0.41 4.35
N LEU A 105 -2.16 -0.06 5.37
CA LEU A 105 -1.02 -0.85 5.81
C LEU A 105 -1.47 -2.20 6.39
N ASP A 106 -2.53 -2.23 7.19
CA ASP A 106 -3.13 -3.48 7.67
C ASP A 106 -3.58 -4.36 6.50
N MET A 107 -4.32 -3.78 5.56
CA MET A 107 -4.76 -4.48 4.34
C MET A 107 -3.58 -5.01 3.53
N LEU A 108 -2.48 -4.27 3.47
CA LEU A 108 -1.28 -4.68 2.77
C LEU A 108 -0.69 -5.97 3.34
N THR A 109 -0.72 -6.19 4.66
CA THR A 109 -0.22 -7.43 5.28
C THR A 109 -0.88 -8.69 4.71
N TYR A 110 -2.15 -8.62 4.32
CA TYR A 110 -2.89 -9.75 3.73
C TYR A 110 -2.59 -9.99 2.25
N VAL A 111 -2.06 -8.98 1.56
CA VAL A 111 -1.82 -9.01 0.10
C VAL A 111 -0.38 -9.37 -0.22
N MET A 112 0.54 -9.10 0.71
CA MET A 112 1.96 -9.39 0.59
C MET A 112 2.26 -10.89 0.37
N PRO A 113 3.36 -11.24 -0.33
CA PRO A 113 3.80 -12.63 -0.51
C PRO A 113 4.26 -13.25 0.82
N ILE A 114 4.50 -14.56 0.89
CA ILE A 114 5.05 -15.19 2.12
C ILE A 114 6.50 -14.73 2.36
N SER A 115 7.27 -14.50 1.30
CA SER A 115 8.67 -14.07 1.34
C SER A 115 8.84 -12.54 1.48
N VAL A 116 7.99 -11.86 2.26
CA VAL A 116 8.05 -10.40 2.43
C VAL A 116 9.43 -9.96 2.92
N PHE A 117 9.94 -8.87 2.37
CA PHE A 117 11.16 -8.21 2.86
C PHE A 117 12.34 -9.18 3.07
N ASN A 118 12.56 -10.11 2.14
CA ASN A 118 13.61 -11.13 2.18
C ASN A 118 13.44 -12.09 3.38
N GLU A 119 12.25 -12.70 3.47
CA GLU A 119 11.88 -13.70 4.48
C GLU A 119 11.85 -13.18 5.92
N HIS A 120 11.70 -11.87 6.09
CA HIS A 120 11.30 -11.31 7.38
C HIS A 120 9.79 -11.55 7.56
N GLU A 121 9.40 -12.16 8.68
CA GLU A 121 8.01 -12.51 9.00
C GLU A 121 7.00 -11.38 8.74
N PRO A 122 5.74 -11.70 8.42
CA PRO A 122 4.77 -10.79 7.80
C PRO A 122 4.28 -9.63 8.69
N VAL A 123 4.79 -9.48 9.92
CA VAL A 123 4.48 -8.37 10.83
C VAL A 123 5.30 -7.11 10.51
N ILE A 124 5.73 -6.94 9.25
CA ILE A 124 6.40 -5.72 8.73
C ILE A 124 7.69 -5.39 9.48
N ARG A 125 8.82 -5.99 9.09
CA ARG A 125 10.12 -5.45 9.48
C ARG A 125 11.12 -5.42 8.33
N SER A 126 10.92 -4.48 7.42
CA SER A 126 12.11 -3.79 6.93
C SER A 126 12.79 -3.12 8.12
N LYS A 127 14.12 -3.12 8.17
CA LYS A 127 14.83 -2.50 9.30
C LYS A 127 14.50 -1.01 9.45
N ILE A 128 14.24 -0.33 8.34
CA ILE A 128 14.01 1.11 8.30
C ILE A 128 12.92 1.44 7.28
N PHE A 129 11.92 2.21 7.72
CA PHE A 129 10.99 2.91 6.82
C PHE A 129 11.38 4.39 6.73
N MET A 130 11.50 4.90 5.52
CA MET A 130 11.76 6.29 5.23
C MET A 130 10.58 6.90 4.50
N THR A 131 10.11 8.05 4.99
CA THR A 131 8.99 8.79 4.43
C THR A 131 9.36 10.26 4.32
N ASP A 132 8.64 11.02 3.49
CA ASP A 132 8.63 12.48 3.53
C ASP A 132 8.25 13.01 4.93
N ASN A 133 8.30 14.33 5.13
CA ASN A 133 7.89 14.94 6.40
C ASN A 133 6.35 14.93 6.58
N CYS A 134 5.75 13.74 6.58
CA CYS A 134 4.34 13.50 6.68
C CYS A 134 3.99 12.87 8.03
N LYS A 135 3.34 13.64 8.90
CA LYS A 135 2.90 13.16 10.23
C LYS A 135 1.94 11.97 10.14
N VAL A 136 1.08 11.96 9.12
CA VAL A 136 0.09 10.92 8.87
C VAL A 136 0.78 9.56 8.68
N LYS A 137 1.72 9.48 7.74
CA LYS A 137 2.46 8.25 7.44
C LYS A 137 3.27 7.77 8.64
N ARG A 138 3.99 8.68 9.31
CA ARG A 138 4.76 8.34 10.52
C ARG A 138 3.86 7.77 11.61
N THR A 139 2.71 8.38 11.86
CA THR A 139 1.78 7.91 12.90
C THR A 139 1.18 6.56 12.53
N ALA A 140 0.78 6.37 11.27
CA ALA A 140 0.25 5.10 10.80
C ALA A 140 1.28 3.97 10.87
N LEU A 141 2.55 4.23 10.51
CA LEU A 141 3.65 3.27 10.65
C LEU A 141 3.96 2.89 12.11
N HIS A 142 3.65 3.75 13.07
CA HIS A 142 3.77 3.44 14.50
C HIS A 142 2.58 2.63 15.05
N ASN A 143 1.47 2.59 14.32
CA ASN A 143 0.24 1.90 14.76
C ASN A 143 0.14 0.46 14.24
N ILE A 144 1.06 0.06 13.36
CA ILE A 144 1.18 -1.30 12.79
C ILE A 144 2.32 -2.07 13.47
#